data_AF-A0AAD1C725-F1
#
_entry.id   AF-A0AAD1C725-F1
#
_cell.length_a   1.000
_cell.length_b   1.000
_cell.length_c   1.000
_cell.angle_alpha   90.00
_cell.angle_beta   90.00
_cell.angle_gamma   90.00
#
_symmetry.space_group_name_H-M   'P 1'
#
loop_
_entity.id
_entity.type
_entity.pdbx_description
1 polymer ?
#
loop_
_entity_poly.entity_id
_entity_poly.type
_entity_poly.pdbx_seq_one_letter_code
_entity_poly.pdbx_strand_id
1 'polypeptide(L)'
;MEKNIFYEQLIKSEPLGFVDPFADLGEFDRFQLKFKIPVRELVNKYSGEHYSPQWQKKIEEMRSLYIQYQISIREDDTENTFETKVRKQSDKESFEEDVITYLKLGFRFAEIEKKMNRSNKRLRNQWKRSQYVETHPAVIYNKQDLQAGYAKSKNYLPGSMKLKGELCS
;
A
#
# COMPACT_ATOMS: atom_id res chain seq x y z
N MET A 1 10.98 14.53 7.39
CA MET A 1 10.98 13.84 8.69
C MET A 1 10.50 14.84 9.70
N GLU A 2 9.29 14.65 10.24
CA GLU A 2 8.86 15.41 11.42
C GLU A 2 9.85 15.13 12.54
N LYS A 3 10.28 16.17 13.24
CA LYS A 3 11.19 16.01 14.36
C LYS A 3 10.41 15.37 15.50
N ASN A 4 10.83 14.18 15.91
CA ASN A 4 10.18 13.44 16.99
C ASN A 4 10.21 14.27 18.29
N ILE A 5 9.04 14.53 18.87
CA ILE A 5 8.87 15.42 20.02
C ILE A 5 9.66 14.89 21.23
N PHE A 6 9.69 13.58 21.45
CA PHE A 6 10.41 12.96 22.56
C PHE A 6 11.93 13.07 22.39
N TYR A 7 12.42 12.98 21.15
CA TYR A 7 13.83 13.23 20.83
C TYR A 7 14.25 14.66 21.18
N GLU A 8 13.43 15.65 20.83
CA GLU A 8 13.71 17.04 21.19
C GLU A 8 13.68 17.28 22.70
N GLN A 9 12.74 16.64 23.40
CA GLN A 9 12.65 16.72 24.86
C GLN A 9 13.87 16.08 25.54
N LEU A 10 14.37 14.95 25.02
CA LEU A 10 15.60 14.31 25.50
C LEU A 10 16.80 15.23 25.37
N ILE A 11 17.01 15.85 24.21
CA ILE A 11 18.13 16.78 24.01
C ILE A 11 18.02 18.00 24.95
N LYS A 12 16.80 18.52 25.15
CA LYS A 12 16.58 19.69 26.00
C LYS A 12 16.64 19.37 27.50
N SER A 13 16.50 18.10 27.89
CA SER A 13 16.48 17.69 29.31
C SER A 13 17.83 17.88 30.01
N GLU A 14 18.94 17.89 29.25
CA GLU A 14 20.30 17.98 29.79
C GLU A 14 21.17 18.95 28.98
N PRO A 15 20.95 20.27 29.12
CA PRO A 15 21.66 21.27 28.31
C PRO A 15 23.13 21.45 28.71
N LEU A 16 23.55 20.93 29.87
CA LEU A 16 24.89 21.10 30.42
C LEU A 16 25.86 19.98 30.00
N GLY A 17 25.37 18.85 29.45
CA GLY A 17 26.19 17.75 28.95
C GLY A 17 26.85 16.89 30.03
N PHE A 18 26.40 16.95 31.27
CA PHE A 18 26.90 16.09 32.35
C PHE A 18 26.44 14.64 32.23
N VAL A 19 25.29 14.40 31.63
CA VAL A 19 24.70 13.06 31.43
C VAL A 19 24.12 12.99 30.03
N ASP A 20 24.79 12.23 29.17
CA ASP A 20 24.32 11.99 27.81
C ASP A 20 23.02 11.17 27.83
N PRO A 21 21.89 11.71 27.34
CA PRO A 21 20.59 11.04 27.33
C PRO A 21 20.54 9.81 26.40
N PHE A 22 21.59 9.54 25.62
CA PHE A 22 21.68 8.37 24.74
C PHE A 22 22.76 7.38 25.16
N ALA A 23 23.82 7.82 25.84
CA ALA A 23 24.93 6.96 26.24
C ALA A 23 24.96 6.63 27.74
N ASP A 24 24.59 7.58 28.59
CA ASP A 24 24.83 7.49 30.04
C ASP A 24 23.63 6.93 30.83
N LEU A 25 22.51 6.66 30.15
CA LEU A 25 21.31 6.07 30.77
C LEU A 25 21.46 4.56 31.07
N GLY A 26 22.56 3.94 30.64
CA GLY A 26 22.82 2.50 30.79
C GLY A 26 22.28 1.66 29.63
N GLU A 27 22.50 0.34 29.70
CA GLU A 27 22.16 -0.56 28.60
C GLU A 27 20.64 -0.76 28.47
N PHE A 28 20.11 -0.44 27.29
CA PHE A 28 18.69 -0.54 26.97
C PHE A 28 18.39 -1.79 26.14
N ASP A 29 17.48 -2.63 26.63
CA ASP A 29 16.91 -3.73 25.88
C ASP A 29 15.77 -3.20 25.00
N ARG A 30 16.05 -3.11 23.69
CA ARG A 30 15.09 -2.64 22.68
C ARG A 30 13.90 -3.60 22.52
N PHE A 31 14.05 -4.90 22.79
CA PHE A 31 12.97 -5.86 22.63
C PHE A 31 11.96 -5.74 23.77
N GLN A 32 12.45 -5.67 25.00
CA GLN A 32 11.60 -5.54 26.19
C GLN A 32 11.20 -4.08 26.52
N LEU A 33 11.80 -3.11 25.82
CA LEU A 33 11.65 -1.67 26.05
C LEU A 33 11.98 -1.26 27.50
N LYS A 34 13.08 -1.81 28.03
CA LYS A 34 13.49 -1.61 29.43
C LYS A 34 15.01 -1.50 29.54
N PHE A 35 15.46 -0.76 30.54
CA PHE A 35 16.87 -0.72 30.92
C PHE A 35 17.24 -1.95 31.73
N LYS A 36 18.40 -2.56 31.44
CA LYS A 36 18.82 -3.82 32.08
C LYS A 36 19.14 -3.67 33.56
N ILE A 37 19.69 -2.52 33.95
CA ILE A 37 20.20 -2.24 35.30
C ILE A 37 19.41 -1.07 35.91
N PRO A 38 19.06 -1.11 37.22
CA PRO A 38 18.41 0.01 37.89
C PRO A 38 19.31 1.25 37.95
N VAL A 39 18.70 2.44 38.04
CA VAL A 39 19.45 3.72 38.05
C VAL A 39 20.40 3.83 39.24
N ARG A 40 20.06 3.22 40.37
CA ARG A 40 20.86 3.24 41.61
C ARG A 40 22.23 2.57 41.46
N GLU A 41 22.34 1.63 40.53
CA GLU A 41 23.57 0.88 40.22
C GLU A 41 24.34 1.50 39.05
N LEU A 42 23.85 2.61 38.48
CA LEU A 42 24.59 3.32 37.44
C LEU A 42 25.78 4.07 38.05
N VAL A 43 26.93 3.83 37.45
CA VAL A 43 28.19 4.50 37.77
C VAL A 43 28.40 5.65 36.80
N ASN A 44 28.78 6.81 37.34
CA ASN A 44 29.15 7.97 36.55
C ASN A 44 30.53 7.75 35.92
N LYS A 45 30.62 7.92 34.60
CA LYS A 45 31.86 7.75 33.82
C LYS A 45 32.98 8.70 34.24
N TYR A 46 32.66 9.85 34.83
CA TYR A 46 33.63 10.87 35.21
C TYR A 46 34.16 10.69 36.64
N SER A 47 33.30 10.29 37.58
CA SER A 47 33.72 10.12 38.98
C SER A 47 34.08 8.68 39.34
N GLY A 48 33.60 7.69 38.57
CA GLY A 48 33.70 6.27 38.95
C GLY A 48 32.82 5.89 40.15
N GLU A 49 32.00 6.83 40.64
CA GLU A 49 31.06 6.63 41.74
C GLU A 49 29.62 6.57 41.22
N HIS A 50 28.70 6.08 42.05
CA HIS A 50 27.27 6.10 41.74
C HIS A 50 26.74 7.53 41.60
N TYR A 51 25.76 7.72 40.73
CA TYR A 51 25.10 9.03 40.60
C TYR A 51 24.46 9.46 41.92
N SER A 52 24.50 10.77 42.23
CA SER A 52 23.82 11.31 43.40
C SER A 52 22.29 11.15 43.27
N PRO A 53 21.52 11.14 44.38
CA PRO A 53 20.07 10.93 44.32
C PRO A 53 19.31 11.91 43.42
N GLN A 54 19.78 13.16 43.33
CA GLN A 54 19.21 14.17 42.43
C GLN A 54 19.41 13.79 40.96
N TRP A 55 20.63 13.34 40.61
CA TRP A 55 20.95 12.86 39.27
C TRP A 55 20.25 11.55 38.93
N GLN A 56 20.11 10.64 39.90
CA GLN A 56 19.33 9.41 39.69
C GLN A 56 17.88 9.73 39.29
N LYS A 57 17.21 10.64 40.01
CA LYS A 57 15.85 11.06 39.65
C LYS A 57 15.78 11.65 38.24
N LYS A 58 16.75 12.50 37.88
CA LYS A 58 16.82 13.08 36.53
C LYS A 58 17.07 12.01 35.46
N ILE A 59 17.92 11.02 35.73
CA ILE A 59 18.16 9.88 34.84
C ILE A 59 16.88 9.05 34.65
N GLU A 60 16.08 8.85 35.70
CA GLU A 60 14.77 8.17 35.58
C GLU A 60 13.80 8.93 34.65
N GLU A 61 13.76 10.26 34.75
CA GLU A 61 12.98 11.11 33.83
C GLU A 61 13.47 10.96 32.38
N MET A 62 14.79 11.02 32.16
CA MET A 62 15.38 10.81 30.84
C MET A 62 15.13 9.40 30.29
N ARG A 63 15.24 8.36 31.13
CA ARG A 63 14.90 6.97 30.75
C ARG A 63 13.45 6.83 30.31
N SER A 64 12.53 7.52 30.98
CA SER A 64 11.11 7.51 30.62
C SER A 64 10.87 8.13 29.25
N LEU A 65 11.48 9.28 28.98
CA LEU A 65 11.43 9.93 27.66
C LEU A 65 12.10 9.08 26.58
N TYR A 66 13.21 8.42 26.90
CA TYR A 66 13.91 7.51 25.99
C TYR A 66 13.03 6.32 25.58
N ILE A 67 12.30 5.72 26.52
CA ILE A 67 11.35 4.65 26.21
C ILE A 67 10.25 5.15 25.28
N GLN A 68 9.66 6.32 25.56
CA GLN A 68 8.63 6.91 24.69
C GLN A 68 9.16 7.20 23.28
N TYR A 69 10.38 7.73 23.19
CA TYR A 69 11.07 7.90 21.91
C TYR A 69 11.23 6.58 21.15
N GLN A 70 11.70 5.51 21.80
CA GLN A 70 11.85 4.20 21.15
C GLN A 70 10.52 3.59 20.71
N ILE A 71 9.44 3.81 21.47
CA ILE A 71 8.08 3.38 21.09
C ILE A 71 7.62 4.13 19.83
N SER A 72 7.73 5.46 19.82
CA SER A 72 7.29 6.27 18.68
C SER A 72 8.01 5.93 17.37
N ILE A 73 9.32 5.63 17.42
CA ILE A 73 10.06 5.17 16.23
C ILE A 73 9.47 3.85 15.69
N ARG A 74 9.13 2.91 16.57
CA ARG A 74 8.53 1.63 16.15
C ARG A 74 7.16 1.85 15.51
N GLU A 75 6.34 2.71 16.11
CA GLU A 75 5.01 3.02 15.59
C GLU A 75 5.12 3.67 14.21
N ASP A 76 5.96 4.69 14.06
CA ASP A 76 6.24 5.36 12.78
C ASP A 76 6.69 4.36 11.70
N ASP A 77 7.61 3.45 12.01
CA ASP A 77 8.09 2.43 11.06
C ASP A 77 6.95 1.47 10.63
N THR A 78 6.10 1.06 11.57
CA THR A 78 4.98 0.17 11.29
C THR A 78 3.89 0.84 10.46
N GLU A 79 3.52 2.07 10.79
CA GLU A 79 2.52 2.86 10.05
C GLU A 79 3.00 3.16 8.64
N ASN A 80 4.24 3.65 8.48
CA ASN A 80 4.80 3.93 7.15
C ASN A 80 4.87 2.65 6.30
N THR A 81 5.25 1.52 6.89
CA THR A 81 5.29 0.23 6.17
C THR A 81 3.89 -0.23 5.78
N PHE A 82 2.92 -0.09 6.68
CA PHE A 82 1.53 -0.44 6.43
C PHE A 82 0.91 0.45 5.34
N GLU A 83 1.03 1.77 5.47
CA GLU A 83 0.56 2.73 4.47
C GLU A 83 1.17 2.48 3.10
N THR A 84 2.48 2.22 3.04
CA THR A 84 3.16 1.92 1.78
C THR A 84 2.64 0.63 1.15
N LYS A 85 2.32 -0.38 1.95
CA LYS A 85 1.69 -1.63 1.46
C LYS A 85 0.28 -1.39 0.95
N VAL A 86 -0.52 -0.63 1.69
CA VAL A 86 -1.91 -0.28 1.32
C VAL A 86 -1.93 0.53 0.02
N ARG A 87 -1.07 1.55 -0.12
CA ARG A 87 -0.95 2.34 -1.35
C ARG A 87 -0.56 1.47 -2.55
N LYS A 88 0.46 0.61 -2.40
CA LYS A 88 0.86 -0.33 -3.47
C LYS A 88 -0.26 -1.29 -3.88
N GLN A 89 -1.09 -1.72 -2.94
CA GLN A 89 -2.23 -2.59 -3.22
C GLN A 89 -3.35 -1.82 -3.93
N SER A 90 -3.67 -0.61 -3.47
CA SER A 90 -4.66 0.26 -4.11
C SER A 90 -4.26 0.66 -5.54
N ASP A 91 -3.00 1.02 -5.76
CA ASP A 91 -2.47 1.34 -7.09
C ASP A 91 -2.57 0.14 -8.04
N LYS A 92 -2.40 -1.07 -7.50
CA LYS A 92 -2.54 -2.31 -8.26
C LYS A 92 -4.01 -2.57 -8.61
N GLU A 93 -4.92 -2.44 -7.67
CA GLU A 93 -6.35 -2.63 -7.89
C GLU A 93 -6.90 -1.63 -8.91
N SER A 94 -6.57 -0.35 -8.76
CA SER A 94 -6.93 0.70 -9.73
C SER A 94 -6.41 0.37 -11.12
N PHE A 95 -5.16 -0.08 -11.24
CA PHE A 95 -4.58 -0.51 -12.51
C PHE A 95 -5.33 -1.72 -13.13
N GLU A 96 -5.74 -2.70 -12.32
CA GLU A 96 -6.46 -3.88 -12.81
C GLU A 96 -7.87 -3.50 -13.32
N GLU A 97 -8.59 -2.63 -12.60
CA GLU A 97 -9.90 -2.10 -13.03
C GLU A 97 -9.81 -1.34 -14.36
N ASP A 98 -8.76 -0.54 -14.50
CA ASP A 98 -8.42 0.20 -15.69
C ASP A 98 -8.23 -0.74 -16.89
N VAL A 99 -7.37 -1.76 -16.76
CA VAL A 99 -7.16 -2.78 -17.80
C VAL A 99 -8.47 -3.48 -18.18
N ILE A 100 -9.28 -3.87 -17.19
CA ILE A 100 -10.58 -4.51 -17.41
C ILE A 100 -11.53 -3.59 -18.19
N THR A 101 -11.56 -2.30 -17.87
CA THR A 101 -12.40 -1.30 -18.54
C THR A 101 -12.05 -1.20 -20.03
N TYR A 102 -10.76 -1.11 -20.38
CA TYR A 102 -10.35 -1.11 -21.79
C TYR A 102 -10.71 -2.42 -22.51
N LEU A 103 -10.61 -3.56 -21.83
CA LEU A 103 -11.00 -4.84 -22.41
C LEU A 103 -12.51 -4.92 -22.67
N LYS A 104 -13.35 -4.42 -21.76
CA LYS A 104 -14.81 -4.32 -21.94
C LYS A 104 -15.18 -3.44 -23.14
N LEU A 105 -14.49 -2.31 -23.29
CA LEU A 105 -14.64 -1.41 -24.45
C LEU A 105 -14.11 -2.00 -25.76
N GLY A 106 -13.48 -3.19 -25.72
CA GLY A 106 -13.05 -3.91 -26.92
C GLY A 106 -11.65 -3.52 -27.42
N PHE A 107 -10.83 -2.83 -26.62
CA PHE A 107 -9.45 -2.49 -26.99
C PHE A 107 -8.54 -3.71 -27.04
N ARG A 108 -7.62 -3.73 -28.02
CA ARG A 108 -6.60 -4.78 -28.17
C ARG A 108 -5.47 -4.54 -27.17
N PHE A 109 -4.79 -5.61 -26.74
CA PHE A 109 -3.66 -5.49 -25.81
C PHE A 109 -2.54 -4.54 -26.30
N ALA A 110 -2.34 -4.44 -27.62
CA ALA A 110 -1.37 -3.50 -28.20
C ALA A 110 -1.78 -2.03 -28.05
N GLU A 111 -3.08 -1.76 -27.94
CA GLU A 111 -3.60 -0.40 -27.71
C GLU A 111 -3.55 -0.05 -26.23
N ILE A 112 -3.87 -1.02 -25.36
CA ILE A 112 -3.75 -0.88 -23.90
C ILE A 112 -2.29 -0.64 -23.49
N GLU A 113 -1.35 -1.37 -24.09
CA GLU A 113 0.08 -1.20 -23.86
C GLU A 113 0.58 0.23 -24.11
N LYS A 114 0.11 0.87 -25.19
CA LYS A 114 0.44 2.28 -25.51
C LYS A 114 -0.14 3.27 -24.49
N LYS A 115 -1.22 2.92 -23.80
CA LYS A 115 -1.89 3.78 -22.81
C LYS A 115 -1.37 3.58 -21.38
N MET A 116 -1.01 2.34 -21.02
CA MET A 116 -0.74 1.94 -19.63
C MET A 116 0.71 1.60 -19.34
N ASN A 117 1.61 1.79 -20.31
CA ASN A 117 3.05 1.53 -20.19
C ASN A 117 3.36 0.13 -19.63
N ARG A 118 2.60 -0.87 -20.08
CA ARG A 118 2.70 -2.28 -19.65
C ARG A 118 2.80 -3.18 -20.85
N SER A 119 3.77 -4.09 -20.81
CA SER A 119 4.09 -4.95 -21.95
C SER A 119 2.90 -5.82 -22.36
N ASN A 120 2.68 -5.97 -23.67
CA ASN A 120 1.66 -6.83 -24.27
C ASN A 120 1.69 -8.25 -23.68
N LYS A 121 2.89 -8.81 -23.56
CA LYS A 121 3.13 -10.17 -23.08
C LYS A 121 2.56 -10.36 -21.68
N ARG A 122 2.79 -9.39 -20.79
CA ARG A 122 2.27 -9.42 -19.42
C ARG A 122 0.75 -9.29 -19.38
N LEU A 123 0.16 -8.40 -20.19
CA LEU A 123 -1.29 -8.25 -20.30
C LEU A 123 -1.96 -9.55 -20.77
N ARG A 124 -1.41 -10.21 -21.80
CA ARG A 124 -1.95 -11.48 -22.33
C ARG A 124 -1.84 -12.65 -21.35
N ASN A 125 -0.80 -12.65 -20.51
CA ASN A 125 -0.62 -13.70 -19.51
C ASN A 125 -1.60 -13.58 -18.35
N GLN A 126 -2.00 -12.35 -17.99
CA GLN A 126 -2.87 -12.08 -16.84
C GLN A 126 -4.36 -12.03 -17.21
N TRP A 127 -4.71 -11.56 -18.41
CA TRP A 127 -6.11 -11.43 -18.83
C TRP A 127 -6.39 -12.17 -20.14
N LYS A 128 -7.56 -12.83 -20.20
CA LYS A 128 -8.10 -13.37 -21.45
C LYS A 128 -9.17 -12.42 -21.99
N ARG A 129 -8.92 -11.82 -23.14
CA ARG A 129 -9.83 -10.85 -23.77
C ARG A 129 -11.26 -11.40 -23.93
N SER A 130 -11.41 -12.69 -24.24
CA SER A 130 -12.73 -13.33 -24.40
C SER A 130 -13.60 -13.34 -23.13
N GLN A 131 -13.00 -13.16 -21.95
CA GLN A 131 -13.73 -13.12 -20.67
C GLN A 131 -14.33 -11.74 -20.39
N TYR A 132 -13.82 -10.69 -21.04
CA TYR A 132 -14.15 -9.29 -20.71
C TYR A 132 -14.82 -8.54 -21.85
N VAL A 133 -14.60 -8.94 -23.11
CA VAL A 133 -15.25 -8.28 -24.25
C VAL A 133 -16.74 -8.56 -24.19
N GLU A 134 -17.52 -7.52 -23.95
CA GLU A 134 -18.97 -7.57 -24.04
C GLU A 134 -19.36 -7.57 -25.53
N THR A 135 -19.69 -8.74 -26.06
CA THR A 135 -20.34 -8.82 -27.37
C THR A 135 -21.83 -8.66 -27.16
N HIS A 136 -22.39 -7.50 -27.54
CA HIS A 136 -23.84 -7.38 -27.63
C HIS A 136 -24.37 -8.39 -28.65
N PRO A 137 -25.52 -9.05 -28.37
CA PRO A 137 -26.14 -9.95 -29.33
C PRO A 137 -26.44 -9.18 -30.62
N ALA A 138 -26.23 -9.83 -31.76
CA ALA A 138 -26.47 -9.21 -33.06
C ALA A 138 -27.95 -8.79 -33.17
N VAL A 139 -28.18 -7.50 -33.41
CA VAL A 139 -29.51 -6.94 -33.65
C VAL A 139 -29.70 -6.84 -35.16
N ILE A 140 -30.66 -7.58 -35.70
CA ILE A 140 -30.91 -7.64 -37.13
C ILE A 140 -32.15 -6.80 -37.45
N TYR A 141 -32.01 -5.88 -38.42
CA TYR A 141 -33.10 -5.07 -38.93
C TYR A 141 -33.47 -5.51 -40.35
N ASN A 142 -34.75 -5.46 -40.66
CA ASN A 142 -35.22 -5.66 -42.02
C ASN A 142 -35.13 -4.33 -42.80
N LYS A 143 -34.50 -4.38 -43.97
CA LYS A 143 -34.30 -3.20 -44.83
C LYS A 143 -35.62 -2.57 -45.27
N GLN A 144 -36.64 -3.37 -45.57
CA GLN A 144 -37.95 -2.88 -46.00
C GLN A 144 -38.68 -2.15 -44.87
N ASP A 145 -38.63 -2.71 -43.65
CA ASP A 145 -39.24 -2.11 -42.46
C ASP A 145 -38.57 -0.76 -42.16
N LEU A 146 -37.23 -0.68 -42.24
CA LEU A 146 -36.49 0.58 -42.08
C LEU A 146 -36.86 1.64 -43.12
N GLN A 147 -37.05 1.24 -44.39
CA GLN A 147 -37.47 2.15 -45.46
C GLN A 147 -38.90 2.68 -45.25
N ALA A 148 -39.77 1.88 -44.63
CA ALA A 148 -41.12 2.28 -44.26
C ALA A 148 -41.21 3.02 -42.91
N GLY A 149 -40.07 3.31 -42.25
CA GLY A 149 -40.01 4.01 -40.97
C GLY A 149 -40.21 3.12 -39.74
N TYR A 150 -40.29 1.80 -39.90
CA TYR A 150 -40.46 0.84 -38.81
C TYR A 150 -39.12 0.21 -38.39
N ALA A 151 -38.65 0.53 -37.19
CA ALA A 151 -37.39 0.00 -36.64
C ALA A 151 -37.63 -1.19 -35.69
N LYS A 152 -38.21 -2.29 -36.19
CA LYS A 152 -38.40 -3.51 -35.38
C LYS A 152 -37.20 -4.45 -35.52
N SER A 153 -36.49 -4.65 -34.42
CA SER A 153 -35.34 -5.55 -34.36
C SER A 153 -35.76 -7.03 -34.24
N LYS A 154 -34.91 -7.91 -34.74
CA LYS A 154 -34.98 -9.36 -34.54
C LYS A 154 -33.64 -9.87 -34.00
N ASN A 155 -33.71 -10.85 -33.11
CA ASN A 155 -32.54 -11.50 -32.52
C ASN A 155 -32.16 -12.82 -33.23
N TYR A 156 -32.71 -13.05 -34.42
CA TYR A 156 -32.48 -14.25 -35.23
C TYR A 156 -32.34 -13.91 -36.71
N LEU A 157 -31.54 -14.69 -37.43
CA LEU A 157 -31.38 -14.57 -38.88
C LEU A 157 -32.68 -15.00 -39.60
N PRO A 158 -33.10 -14.28 -40.65
CA PRO A 158 -34.22 -14.71 -41.50
C PRO A 158 -33.99 -16.13 -42.02
N GLY A 159 -35.06 -16.93 -42.12
CA GLY A 159 -34.98 -18.33 -42.55
C GLY A 159 -34.29 -18.54 -43.90
N SER A 160 -34.34 -17.53 -44.79
CA SER A 160 -33.66 -17.52 -46.09
C SER A 160 -32.12 -17.46 -46.01
N MET A 161 -31.56 -17.09 -44.87
CA MET A 161 -30.12 -17.02 -44.60
C MET A 161 -29.60 -18.13 -43.70
N LYS A 162 -30.47 -19.06 -43.24
CA LYS A 162 -30.01 -20.25 -42.53
C LYS A 162 -29.21 -21.09 -43.52
N LEU A 163 -27.92 -21.30 -43.24
CA LEU A 163 -27.12 -22.31 -43.94
C LEU A 163 -27.90 -23.63 -43.88
N LYS A 164 -28.21 -24.23 -45.03
CA LYS A 164 -28.85 -25.54 -45.11
C LYS A 164 -27.95 -26.52 -44.37
N GLY A 165 -28.35 -26.91 -43.15
CA GLY A 165 -27.59 -27.83 -42.32
C GLY A 165 -27.50 -29.20 -42.98
N GLU A 166 -26.29 -29.74 -42.97
CA GLU A 166 -26.00 -31.16 -43.05
C GLU A 166 -26.96 -31.92 -42.13
N LEU A 167 -27.78 -32.78 -42.73
CA LEU A 167 -28.48 -33.84 -42.03
C LEU A 167 -27.48 -35.00 -41.88
N CYS A 168 -26.80 -35.08 -40.75
CA CYS A 168 -26.31 -36.34 -40.23
C CYS A 168 -27.35 -36.88 -39.24
N SER A 169 -28.16 -37.83 -39.72
CA SER A 169 -28.81 -38.90 -38.96
C SER A 169 -28.99 -40.09 -39.88
#